data_AF-F7HET8-F1
#
_entry.id   AF-F7HET8-F1
#
_cell.length_a   1.000
_cell.length_b   1.000
_cell.length_c   1.000
_cell.angle_alpha   90.00
_cell.angle_beta   90.00
_cell.angle_gamma   90.00
#
_symmetry.space_group_name_H-M   'P 1'
#
loop_
_entity.id
_entity.type
_entity.pdbx_description
1 polymer ?
#
loop_
_entity_poly.entity_id
_entity_poly.type
_entity_poly.pdbx_seq_one_letter_code
_entity_poly.pdbx_strand_id
1 'polypeptide(L)'
;MAVLRALVFGVRRVHCGAAAWAGSQWRLQQGLSANPSGYGPLTELPDWSYADGRPAPPMKGQLRRKAEREKFARRVVLLSQEMDTGLQAWQLKQQKLQEERKQKNVLKPKGASLKRPSQ
;
A
#
# COMPACT_ATOMS: atom_id res chain seq x y z
N MET A 1 -46.99 38.90 -31.51
CA MET A 1 -45.55 38.66 -31.27
C MET A 1 -45.37 37.31 -30.62
N ALA A 2 -45.17 36.24 -31.39
CA ALA A 2 -44.97 34.89 -30.87
C ALA A 2 -43.47 34.63 -30.68
N VAL A 3 -43.04 34.42 -29.44
CA VAL A 3 -41.64 34.09 -29.12
C VAL A 3 -41.44 32.60 -29.35
N LEU A 4 -40.72 32.24 -30.42
CA LEU A 4 -40.23 30.89 -30.64
C LEU A 4 -39.21 30.55 -29.53
N ARG A 5 -39.59 29.71 -28.57
CA ARG A 5 -38.64 29.10 -27.64
C ARG A 5 -37.88 28.00 -28.38
N ALA A 6 -36.64 28.28 -28.75
CA ALA A 6 -35.70 27.27 -29.22
C ALA A 6 -35.41 26.29 -28.06
N LEU A 7 -35.89 25.05 -28.18
CA LEU A 7 -35.58 23.98 -27.26
C LEU A 7 -34.13 23.52 -27.53
N VAL A 8 -33.19 23.96 -26.69
CA VAL A 8 -31.79 23.49 -26.78
C VAL A 8 -31.76 22.07 -26.21
N PHE A 9 -31.71 21.07 -27.09
CA PHE A 9 -31.44 19.69 -26.68
C PHE A 9 -30.00 19.61 -26.19
N GLY A 10 -29.82 19.54 -24.87
CA GLY A 10 -28.52 19.27 -24.26
C GLY A 10 -27.95 17.96 -24.79
N VAL A 11 -26.68 17.98 -25.22
CA VAL A 11 -25.96 16.78 -25.65
C VAL A 11 -25.94 15.81 -24.48
N ARG A 12 -26.69 14.70 -24.58
CA ARG A 12 -26.62 13.60 -23.61
C ARG A 12 -25.19 13.08 -23.66
N ARG A 13 -24.41 13.33 -22.60
CA ARG A 13 -23.05 12.81 -22.43
C ARG A 13 -23.14 11.29 -22.43
N VAL A 14 -22.88 10.66 -23.58
CA VAL A 14 -22.86 9.19 -23.68
C VAL A 14 -21.74 8.70 -22.79
N HIS A 15 -22.08 8.09 -21.65
CA HIS A 15 -21.11 7.64 -20.67
C HIS A 15 -20.44 6.37 -21.21
N CYS A 16 -19.25 6.49 -21.81
CA CYS A 16 -18.45 5.35 -22.31
C CYS A 16 -17.93 4.42 -21.19
N GLY A 17 -18.36 4.64 -19.94
CA GLY A 17 -17.98 3.82 -18.79
C GLY A 17 -18.32 2.35 -18.99
N ALA A 18 -19.54 2.00 -19.40
CA ALA A 18 -19.92 0.59 -19.55
C ALA A 18 -19.05 -0.18 -20.57
N ALA A 19 -18.67 0.45 -21.68
CA ALA A 19 -17.81 -0.17 -22.69
C ALA A 19 -16.38 -0.42 -22.18
N ALA A 20 -15.84 0.46 -21.34
CA ALA A 20 -14.51 0.30 -20.76
C ALA A 20 -14.40 -0.91 -19.79
N TRP A 21 -15.54 -1.42 -19.31
CA TRP A 21 -15.60 -2.56 -18.39
C TRP A 21 -15.97 -3.87 -19.07
N ALA A 22 -16.31 -3.85 -20.37
CA ALA A 22 -16.50 -5.06 -21.15
C ALA A 22 -15.21 -5.91 -21.11
N GLY A 23 -15.36 -7.19 -20.74
CA GLY A 23 -14.21 -8.12 -20.59
C GLY A 23 -13.32 -7.86 -19.36
N SER A 24 -13.72 -7.00 -18.42
CA SER A 24 -12.94 -6.72 -17.19
C SER A 24 -12.69 -7.97 -16.33
N GLN A 25 -13.69 -8.85 -16.19
CA GLN A 25 -13.55 -10.11 -15.45
C GLN A 25 -12.48 -11.02 -16.05
N TRP A 26 -12.48 -11.20 -17.37
CA TRP A 26 -11.46 -11.98 -18.06
C TRP A 26 -10.07 -11.37 -17.86
N ARG A 27 -9.93 -10.04 -17.98
CA ARG A 27 -8.66 -9.35 -17.72
C ARG A 27 -8.14 -9.59 -16.30
N LEU A 28 -9.01 -9.49 -15.30
CA LEU A 28 -8.65 -9.76 -13.90
C LEU A 28 -8.20 -11.21 -13.71
N GLN A 29 -8.88 -12.18 -14.35
CA GLN A 29 -8.45 -13.59 -14.32
C GLN A 29 -7.07 -13.80 -14.94
N GLN A 30 -6.67 -12.96 -15.90
CA GLN A 30 -5.32 -12.96 -16.50
C GLN A 30 -4.31 -12.11 -15.71
N GLY A 31 -4.67 -11.54 -14.56
CA GLY A 31 -3.79 -10.66 -13.77
C GLY A 31 -3.55 -9.27 -14.40
N LEU A 32 -4.41 -8.85 -15.33
CA LEU A 32 -4.36 -7.52 -15.95
C LEU A 32 -5.25 -6.53 -15.20
N SER A 33 -5.09 -5.24 -15.50
CA SER A 33 -5.99 -4.20 -15.03
C SER A 33 -7.40 -4.40 -15.60
N ALA A 34 -8.43 -4.21 -14.77
CA ALA A 34 -9.83 -4.32 -15.22
C ALA A 34 -10.15 -3.33 -16.36
N ASN A 35 -9.64 -2.10 -16.24
CA ASN A 35 -9.68 -1.07 -17.27
C ASN A 35 -8.33 -1.02 -18.01
N PRO A 36 -8.31 -1.17 -19.35
CA PRO A 36 -7.07 -1.13 -20.14
C PRO A 36 -6.27 0.17 -20.02
N SER A 37 -6.91 1.29 -19.68
CA SER A 37 -6.22 2.58 -19.47
C SER A 37 -5.62 2.76 -18.07
N GLY A 38 -5.77 1.78 -17.17
CA GLY A 38 -5.35 1.90 -15.77
C GLY A 38 -3.82 1.82 -15.61
N TYR A 39 -3.30 0.61 -15.77
CA TYR A 39 -1.87 0.32 -15.81
C TYR A 39 -1.63 -0.75 -16.87
N GLY A 40 -0.45 -0.67 -17.51
CA GLY A 40 -0.05 -1.60 -18.57
C GLY A 40 0.77 -0.91 -19.64
N PRO A 41 1.29 -1.68 -20.61
CA PRO A 41 2.15 -1.14 -21.68
C PRO A 41 1.44 -0.04 -22.49
N LEU A 42 0.13 -0.17 -22.68
CA LEU A 42 -0.68 0.82 -23.42
C LEU A 42 -0.65 2.23 -22.81
N THR A 43 -0.42 2.37 -21.49
CA THR A 43 -0.49 3.67 -20.80
C THR A 43 0.83 4.08 -20.15
N GLU A 44 1.73 3.13 -19.92
CA GLU A 44 3.04 3.38 -19.30
C GLU A 44 4.14 3.63 -20.33
N LEU A 45 4.00 3.13 -21.57
CA LEU A 45 4.93 3.42 -22.65
C LEU A 45 4.73 4.85 -23.19
N PRO A 46 5.78 5.47 -23.75
CA PRO A 46 5.64 6.74 -24.42
C PRO A 46 4.91 6.58 -25.76
N ASP A 47 3.99 7.49 -26.05
CA ASP A 47 3.19 7.45 -27.29
C ASP A 47 4.03 7.75 -28.54
N TRP A 48 5.20 8.39 -28.39
CA TRP A 48 6.09 8.77 -29.48
C TRP A 48 7.56 8.83 -29.03
N SER A 49 8.47 8.89 -30.00
CA SER A 49 9.90 9.14 -29.79
C SER A 49 10.44 10.00 -30.94
N TYR A 50 11.61 10.61 -30.76
CA TYR A 50 12.26 11.35 -31.85
C TYR A 50 12.76 10.39 -32.93
N ALA A 51 12.78 10.83 -34.19
CA ALA A 51 13.28 10.02 -35.31
C ALA A 51 14.73 9.55 -35.12
N ASP A 52 15.55 10.35 -34.43
CA ASP A 52 16.94 10.02 -34.07
C ASP A 52 17.05 8.93 -33.00
N GLY A 53 15.92 8.42 -32.47
CA GLY A 53 15.88 7.43 -31.39
C GLY A 53 15.99 8.02 -29.98
N ARG A 54 16.04 9.35 -29.84
CA ARG A 54 16.01 9.99 -28.52
C ARG A 54 14.64 9.74 -27.84
N PRO A 55 14.61 9.47 -26.53
CA PRO A 55 13.36 9.24 -25.83
C PRO A 55 12.53 10.52 -25.75
N ALA A 56 11.21 10.38 -25.79
CA ALA A 56 10.32 11.49 -25.53
C ALA A 56 10.44 11.97 -24.07
N PRO A 57 10.26 13.27 -23.81
CA PRO A 57 10.17 13.77 -22.45
C PRO A 57 9.00 13.11 -21.69
N PRO A 58 9.15 12.86 -20.38
CA PRO A 58 8.15 12.12 -19.61
C PRO A 58 6.83 12.89 -19.51
N MET A 59 5.71 12.17 -19.67
CA MET A 59 4.39 12.78 -19.60
C MET A 59 4.01 13.15 -18.16
N LYS A 60 3.32 14.29 -17.98
CA LYS A 60 2.88 14.75 -16.64
C LYS A 60 2.12 13.67 -15.86
N GLY A 61 1.23 12.94 -16.53
CA GLY A 61 0.46 11.86 -15.92
C GLY A 61 1.30 10.64 -15.52
N GLN A 62 2.37 10.33 -16.26
CA GLN A 62 3.32 9.28 -15.89
C GLN A 62 4.13 9.69 -14.66
N LEU A 63 4.62 10.93 -14.61
CA LEU A 63 5.34 11.46 -13.44
C LEU A 63 4.47 11.43 -12.18
N ARG A 64 3.21 11.88 -12.29
CA ARG A 64 2.25 11.82 -11.18
C ARG A 64 2.04 10.39 -10.69
N ARG A 65 1.76 9.43 -11.59
CA ARG A 65 1.57 8.01 -11.24
C ARG A 65 2.80 7.41 -10.58
N LYS A 66 4.01 7.75 -11.05
CA LYS A 66 5.26 7.30 -10.41
C LYS A 66 5.38 7.82 -8.98
N ALA A 67 5.13 9.10 -8.76
CA ALA A 67 5.15 9.69 -7.42
C ALA A 67 4.06 9.09 -6.49
N GLU A 68 2.87 8.82 -7.00
CA GLU A 68 1.79 8.16 -6.25
C GLU A 68 2.18 6.72 -5.86
N ARG A 69 2.75 5.94 -6.79
CA ARG A 69 3.25 4.58 -6.52
C ARG A 69 4.37 4.58 -5.49
N GLU A 70 5.28 5.55 -5.57
CA GLU A 70 6.36 5.69 -4.59
C GLU A 70 5.81 6.00 -3.18
N LYS A 71 4.88 6.96 -3.07
CA LYS A 71 4.20 7.27 -1.79
C LYS A 71 3.50 6.04 -1.22
N PHE A 72 2.82 5.27 -2.08
CA PHE A 72 2.16 4.04 -1.68
C PHE A 72 3.16 3.00 -1.15
N ALA A 73 4.25 2.75 -1.88
CA ALA A 73 5.29 1.81 -1.48
C ALA A 73 5.94 2.19 -0.14
N ARG A 74 6.27 3.48 0.03
CA ARG A 74 6.80 4.01 1.30
C ARG A 74 5.86 3.76 2.47
N ARG A 75 4.55 3.94 2.27
CA ARG A 75 3.54 3.69 3.30
C ARG A 75 3.43 2.21 3.66
N VAL A 76 3.46 1.32 2.67
CA VAL A 76 3.45 -0.14 2.92
C VAL A 76 4.64 -0.52 3.80
N VAL A 77 5.85 -0.08 3.46
CA VAL A 77 7.06 -0.38 4.23
C VAL A 77 6.97 0.15 5.66
N LEU A 78 6.54 1.40 5.84
CA LEU A 78 6.37 2.00 7.15
C LEU A 78 5.44 1.18 8.04
N LEU A 79 4.25 0.84 7.53
CA LEU A 79 3.25 0.09 8.29
C LEU A 79 3.72 -1.31 8.65
N SER A 80 4.45 -1.98 7.76
CA SER A 80 5.07 -3.28 8.05
C SER A 80 6.09 -3.18 9.19
N GLN A 81 6.94 -2.16 9.17
CA GLN A 81 7.94 -1.94 10.23
C GLN A 81 7.30 -1.62 11.58
N GLU A 82 6.26 -0.78 11.59
CA GLU A 82 5.50 -0.47 12.82
C GLU A 82 4.85 -1.74 13.42
N MET A 83 4.31 -2.60 12.55
CA MET A 83 3.73 -3.87 12.99
C MET A 83 4.79 -4.81 13.58
N ASP A 84 5.93 -4.96 12.90
CA ASP A 84 7.02 -5.85 13.35
C ASP A 84 7.63 -5.38 14.67
N THR A 85 7.87 -4.07 14.81
CA THR A 85 8.39 -3.49 16.06
C THR A 85 7.38 -3.63 17.19
N GLY A 86 6.09 -3.44 16.92
CA GLY A 86 5.01 -3.68 17.88
C GLY A 86 4.96 -5.13 18.37
N LEU A 87 5.11 -6.09 17.46
CA LEU A 87 5.15 -7.51 17.79
C LEU A 87 6.37 -7.86 18.66
N GLN A 88 7.55 -7.37 18.29
CA GLN A 88 8.77 -7.59 19.07
C GLN A 88 8.67 -6.99 20.47
N ALA A 89 8.18 -5.76 20.60
CA ALA A 89 7.98 -5.11 21.88
C ALA A 89 6.99 -5.88 22.77
N TRP A 90 5.89 -6.38 22.19
CA TRP A 90 4.93 -7.22 22.90
C TRP A 90 5.57 -8.54 23.37
N GLN A 91 6.32 -9.23 22.50
CA GLN A 91 7.00 -10.48 22.85
C GLN A 91 8.01 -10.28 23.98
N LEU A 92 8.84 -9.24 23.90
CA LEU A 92 9.81 -8.90 24.95
C LEU A 92 9.11 -8.59 26.29
N LYS A 93 7.99 -7.88 26.25
CA LYS A 93 7.20 -7.59 27.46
C LYS A 93 6.62 -8.87 28.08
N GLN A 94 6.15 -9.81 27.26
CA GLN A 94 5.65 -11.10 27.76
C GLN A 94 6.78 -11.93 28.40
N GLN A 95 7.94 -12.00 27.77
CA GLN A 95 9.11 -12.71 28.31
C GLN A 95 9.54 -12.13 29.66
N LYS A 96 9.67 -10.80 29.77
CA LYS A 96 10.00 -10.12 31.03
C LYS A 96 8.98 -10.41 32.13
N LEU A 97 7.68 -10.35 31.82
CA LEU A 97 6.63 -10.66 32.79
C LEU A 97 6.72 -12.11 33.29
N GLN A 98 7.06 -13.05 32.41
CA GLN A 98 7.26 -14.46 32.77
C GLN A 98 8.52 -14.64 33.63
N GLU A 99 9.61 -13.96 33.31
CA GLU A 99 10.83 -13.97 34.12
C GLU A 99 10.60 -13.37 35.51
N GLU A 100 9.92 -12.25 35.61
CA GLU A 100 9.56 -11.64 36.91
C GLU A 100 8.67 -12.56 37.75
N ARG A 101 7.71 -13.25 37.12
CA ARG A 101 6.88 -14.26 37.80
C ARG A 101 7.73 -15.42 38.30
N LYS A 102 8.66 -15.93 37.48
CA LYS A 102 9.60 -16.98 37.88
C LYS A 102 10.45 -16.54 39.07
N GLN A 103 11.03 -15.34 39.03
CA GLN A 103 11.84 -14.76 40.11
C GLN A 103 11.05 -14.66 41.43
N LYS A 104 9.81 -14.16 41.38
CA LYS A 104 8.94 -14.06 42.57
C LYS A 104 8.54 -15.42 43.14
N ASN A 105 8.43 -16.44 42.29
CA ASN A 105 8.08 -17.80 42.70
C ASN A 105 9.30 -18.62 43.19
N VAL A 106 10.52 -18.07 43.15
CA VAL A 106 11.69 -18.76 43.71
C VAL A 106 11.59 -18.80 45.24
N LEU A 107 11.71 -19.99 45.82
CA LEU A 107 11.75 -20.17 47.27
C LEU A 107 12.99 -19.51 47.87
N LYS A 108 12.88 -19.02 49.11
CA LYS A 108 14.03 -18.45 49.84
C LYS A 108 15.18 -19.48 49.89
N PRO A 109 16.43 -19.06 49.62
CA PRO A 109 17.57 -19.96 49.71
C PRO A 109 17.74 -20.47 51.15
N LYS A 110 17.99 -21.77 51.30
CA LYS A 110 18.22 -22.43 52.59
C LYS A 110 19.67 -22.93 52.69
N GLY A 111 20.11 -23.26 53.91
CA GLY A 111 21.41 -23.90 54.15
C GLY A 111 22.59 -22.93 54.13
N ALA A 112 23.38 -22.94 53.05
CA ALA A 112 24.67 -22.22 52.95
C ALA A 112 24.57 -20.71 53.21
N SER A 113 23.44 -20.06 52.87
CA SER A 113 23.18 -18.64 53.10
C SER A 113 23.01 -18.25 54.59
N LEU A 114 22.81 -19.22 55.49
CA LEU A 114 22.59 -18.97 56.93
C LEU A 114 23.85 -19.18 57.79
N LYS A 115 24.92 -19.76 57.22
CA LYS A 115 26.18 -19.92 57.96
C LYS A 115 26.90 -18.56 57.99
N ARG A 116 26.87 -17.88 59.15
CA ARG A 116 27.79 -16.76 59.38
C ARG A 116 29.22 -17.30 59.36
N PRO A 117 30.19 -16.62 58.71
CA PRO A 117 31.58 -17.01 58.79
C PRO A 117 32.02 -16.90 60.25
N SER A 118 32.33 -18.04 60.87
CA SER A 118 32.98 -18.10 62.18
C SER A 118 34.42 -17.63 62.00
N GLN A 119 34.71 -16.41 62.44
CA GLN A 119 36.07 -16.01 62.83
C GLN A 119 36.39 -16.64 64.18
#